data_AF-A0A392PJ15-F1
#
_entry.id   AF-A0A392PJ15-F1
#
_cell.length_a   1.000
_cell.length_b   1.000
_cell.length_c   1.000
_cell.angle_alpha   90.00
_cell.angle_beta   90.00
_cell.angle_gamma   90.00
#
_symmetry.space_group_name_H-M   'P 1'
#
loop_
_entity.id
_entity.type
_entity.pdbx_description
1 polymer ?
#
loop_
_entity_poly.entity_id
_entity_poly.type
_entity_poly.pdbx_seq_one_letter_code
_entity_poly.pdbx_strand_id
1 'polypeptide(L)'
;MLMNNTGEHIHEQVIDVGVIPILVKIVKKKSDLPVRERIFLLLDATQSSLGGASGKFPQYYNAYYDLVMVARLLLFQSKKD
;
A
#
# COMPACT_ATOMS: atom_id res chain seq x y z
N MET A 1 -2.46 14.41 -1.53
CA MET A 1 -2.10 13.26 -2.39
C MET A 1 -1.15 13.74 -3.48
N LEU A 2 0.17 13.59 -3.29
CA LEU A 2 1.15 13.97 -4.33
C LEU A 2 1.17 12.97 -5.49
N MET A 3 1.02 11.67 -5.21
CA MET A 3 1.05 10.60 -6.21
C MET A 3 -0.09 10.68 -7.24
N ASN A 4 -1.19 11.38 -6.94
CA ASN A 4 -2.29 11.54 -7.90
C ASN A 4 -2.06 12.74 -8.83
N ASN A 5 -1.04 13.55 -8.53
CA ASN A 5 -0.65 14.72 -9.31
C ASN A 5 0.68 14.50 -10.04
N THR A 6 1.20 13.27 -10.04
CA THR A 6 2.44 12.90 -10.75
C THR A 6 2.14 12.30 -12.11
N GLY A 7 3.05 12.48 -13.06
CA GLY A 7 2.98 11.80 -14.36
C GLY A 7 3.36 10.32 -14.26
N GLU A 8 3.04 9.57 -15.31
CA GLU A 8 3.30 8.11 -15.39
C GLU A 8 4.76 7.73 -15.09
N HIS A 9 5.72 8.51 -15.60
CA HIS A 9 7.16 8.29 -15.39
C HIS A 9 7.56 8.21 -13.91
N ILE A 10 6.87 8.92 -13.00
CA ILE A 10 7.15 8.84 -11.57
C ILE A 10 6.67 7.50 -11.01
N HIS A 11 5.51 7.01 -11.45
CA HIS A 11 5.01 5.71 -11.01
C HIS A 11 5.92 4.58 -11.47
N GLU A 12 6.42 4.65 -12.71
CA GLU A 12 7.41 3.73 -13.25
C GLU A 12 8.69 3.72 -12.38
N GLN A 13 9.27 4.90 -12.10
CA GLN A 13 10.43 5.01 -11.22
C GLN A 13 10.19 4.45 -9.82
N VAL A 14 9.03 4.73 -9.21
CA VAL A 14 8.66 4.21 -7.88
C VAL A 14 8.60 2.68 -7.86
N ILE A 15 8.11 2.08 -8.95
CA ILE A 15 8.04 0.62 -9.12
C ILE A 15 9.44 0.04 -9.35
N ASP A 16 10.20 0.61 -10.30
CA ASP A 16 11.51 0.11 -10.70
C ASP A 16 12.53 0.16 -9.55
N VAL A 17 12.49 1.22 -8.74
CA VAL A 17 13.35 1.38 -7.55
C VAL A 17 12.89 0.48 -6.39
N GLY A 18 11.69 -0.11 -6.47
CA GLY A 18 11.18 -1.00 -5.44
C GLY A 18 10.70 -0.28 -4.18
N VAL A 19 10.21 0.95 -4.31
CA VAL A 19 9.71 1.75 -3.17
C VAL A 19 8.47 1.12 -2.55
N ILE A 20 7.54 0.59 -3.36
CA ILE A 20 6.29 -0.03 -2.88
C ILE A 20 6.57 -1.19 -1.90
N PRO A 21 7.43 -2.19 -2.22
CA PRO A 21 7.84 -3.21 -1.26
C PRO A 21 8.43 -2.67 0.04
N ILE A 22 9.22 -1.59 -0.01
CA ILE A 22 9.80 -0.95 1.17
C ILE A 22 8.70 -0.37 2.07
N LEU A 23 7.71 0.32 1.47
CA LEU A 23 6.56 0.86 2.19
C LEU A 23 5.76 -0.25 2.91
N VAL A 24 5.48 -1.36 2.22
CA VAL A 24 4.80 -2.53 2.82
C VAL A 24 5.61 -3.09 3.99
N LYS A 25 6.94 -3.22 3.84
CA LYS A 25 7.83 -3.69 4.91
C LYS A 25 7.81 -2.76 6.13
N ILE A 26 7.76 -1.45 5.92
CA ILE A 26 7.63 -0.48 7.00
C ILE A 26 6.29 -0.68 7.73
N VAL A 27 5.18 -0.81 7.02
CA VAL A 27 3.86 -1.04 7.65
C VAL A 27 3.85 -2.36 8.42
N LYS A 28 4.49 -3.43 7.92
CA LYS A 28 4.51 -4.73 8.61
C LYS A 28 5.43 -4.76 9.83
N LYS A 29 6.54 -4.00 9.84
CA LYS A 29 7.59 -4.13 10.88
C LYS A 29 7.67 -2.98 11.88
N LYS A 30 7.25 -1.76 11.52
CA LYS A 30 7.46 -0.57 12.36
C LYS A 30 6.40 -0.48 13.48
N SER A 31 6.79 0.01 14.65
CA SER A 31 5.88 0.19 15.82
C SER A 31 5.13 1.53 15.82
N ASP A 32 5.64 2.54 15.11
CA ASP A 32 5.05 3.88 15.03
C ASP A 32 3.74 3.86 14.22
N LEU A 33 2.62 3.95 14.94
CA LEU A 33 1.27 3.89 14.37
C LEU A 33 0.98 5.02 13.36
N PRO A 34 1.23 6.30 13.66
CA PRO A 34 1.08 7.40 12.68
C PRO A 34 1.80 7.17 11.35
N VAL A 35 3.01 6.61 11.38
CA VAL A 35 3.75 6.31 10.14
C VAL A 35 3.08 5.20 9.34
N ARG A 36 2.62 4.14 10.02
CA ARG A 36 1.92 3.02 9.37
C ARG A 36 0.63 3.49 8.71
N GLU A 37 -0.16 4.30 9.41
CA GLU A 37 -1.42 4.85 8.90
C GLU A 37 -1.20 5.73 7.67
N ARG A 38 -0.22 6.63 7.70
CA ARG A 38 0.09 7.49 6.55
C ARG A 38 0.50 6.70 5.31
N ILE A 39 1.33 5.66 5.48
CA ILE A 39 1.72 4.79 4.36
C ILE A 39 0.52 4.00 3.84
N PHE A 40 -0.31 3.46 4.73
CA PHE A 40 -1.51 2.74 4.34
C PHE A 40 -2.47 3.63 3.54
N LEU A 41 -2.75 4.84 4.03
CA LEU A 41 -3.59 5.82 3.34
C LEU A 41 -3.01 6.25 1.99
N LEU A 42 -1.67 6.40 1.90
CA LEU A 42 -1.01 6.69 0.64
C LEU A 42 -1.25 5.58 -0.39
N LEU A 43 -1.04 4.31 -0.01
CA LEU A 43 -1.25 3.16 -0.89
C LEU A 43 -2.72 3.04 -1.31
N ASP A 44 -3.66 3.21 -0.37
CA ASP A 44 -5.10 3.13 -0.62
C ASP A 44 -5.58 4.19 -1.62
N ALA A 45 -5.21 5.44 -1.36
CA ALA A 45 -5.66 6.53 -2.19
C ALA A 45 -4.98 6.52 -3.57
N THR A 46 -3.74 6.01 -3.68
CA THR A 46 -3.03 5.87 -4.97
C THR A 46 -3.58 4.71 -5.79
N GLN A 47 -3.84 3.54 -5.17
CA GLN A 47 -4.45 2.41 -5.88
C GLN A 47 -5.85 2.78 -6.40
N SER A 48 -6.64 3.48 -5.58
CA SER A 48 -8.00 3.91 -5.95
C SER A 48 -7.98 4.84 -7.16
N SER A 49 -7.07 5.82 -7.19
CA SER A 49 -6.98 6.76 -8.31
C SER A 49 -6.42 6.17 -9.60
N LEU A 50 -5.65 5.09 -9.52
CA LEU A 50 -5.01 4.46 -10.68
C LEU A 50 -5.83 3.29 -11.25
N GLY A 51 -7.07 3.07 -10.79
CA GLY A 51 -7.97 2.03 -11.31
C GLY A 51 -7.90 0.69 -10.57
N GLY A 52 -7.23 0.64 -9.41
CA GLY A 52 -7.18 -0.55 -8.56
C GLY A 52 -6.52 -1.76 -9.22
N ALA A 53 -7.14 -2.93 -9.06
CA ALA A 53 -6.61 -4.21 -9.55
C ALA A 53 -6.42 -4.28 -11.07
N SER A 54 -7.29 -3.59 -11.81
CA SER A 54 -7.26 -3.53 -13.28
C SER A 54 -6.57 -2.27 -13.81
N GLY A 55 -5.94 -1.50 -12.92
CA GLY A 55 -5.25 -0.26 -13.25
C GLY A 55 -3.93 -0.47 -13.98
N LYS A 56 -3.36 0.61 -14.54
CA LYS A 56 -2.07 0.58 -15.25
C LYS A 56 -0.89 0.21 -14.31
N PHE A 57 -1.03 0.50 -13.03
CA PHE A 57 -0.01 0.23 -12.01
C PHE A 57 -0.60 -0.65 -10.87
N PRO A 58 -0.90 -1.93 -11.13
CA PRO A 58 -1.57 -2.82 -10.18
C PRO A 58 -0.71 -3.11 -8.92
N GLN A 59 0.58 -2.77 -8.93
CA GLN A 59 1.50 -2.92 -7.80
C GLN A 59 1.01 -2.17 -6.56
N TYR A 60 0.39 -0.99 -6.73
CA TYR A 60 -0.20 -0.25 -5.61
C TYR A 60 -1.38 -0.99 -4.99
N TYR A 61 -2.27 -1.54 -5.84
CA TYR A 61 -3.40 -2.35 -5.38
C TYR A 61 -2.93 -3.59 -4.64
N ASN A 62 -1.97 -4.34 -5.21
CA ASN A 62 -1.45 -5.55 -4.60
C ASN A 62 -0.83 -5.27 -3.22
N ALA A 63 -0.09 -4.17 -3.08
CA ALA A 63 0.50 -3.74 -1.82
C ALA A 63 -0.56 -3.38 -0.77
N TYR A 64 -1.57 -2.59 -1.15
CA TYR A 64 -2.70 -2.27 -0.28
C TYR A 64 -3.45 -3.53 0.16
N TYR A 65 -3.79 -4.41 -0.80
CA TYR A 65 -4.54 -5.63 -0.56
C TYR A 65 -3.80 -6.59 0.38
N ASP A 66 -2.49 -6.78 0.20
CA ASP A 66 -1.64 -7.57 1.11
C ASP A 66 -1.73 -7.05 2.56
N LEU A 67 -1.65 -5.73 2.77
CA LEU A 67 -1.79 -5.14 4.09
C LEU A 67 -3.18 -5.35 4.70
N VAL A 68 -4.25 -5.20 3.91
CA VAL A 68 -5.63 -5.47 4.36
C VAL A 68 -5.83 -6.94 4.72
N MET A 69 -5.28 -7.87 3.94
CA MET A 69 -5.38 -9.30 4.21
C MET A 69 -4.67 -9.68 5.50
N VAL A 70 -3.47 -9.15 5.75
CA VAL A 70 -2.76 -9.37 7.02
C VAL A 70 -3.56 -8.86 8.21
N ALA A 71 -4.09 -7.64 8.14
CA ALA A 71 -4.92 -7.08 9.21
C ALA A 71 -6.17 -7.94 9.47
N ARG A 72 -6.84 -8.39 8.41
CA ARG A 72 -8.01 -9.28 8.49
C ARG A 72 -7.66 -10.63 9.12
N LEU A 73 -6.54 -11.25 8.74
CA LEU A 73 -6.10 -12.53 9.30
C LEU A 73 -5.80 -12.42 10.80
N LEU A 74 -5.14 -11.34 11.23
CA LEU A 74 -4.88 -11.07 12.65
C LEU A 74 -6.18 -10.90 13.45
N LEU A 75 -7.18 -10.21 12.89
CA LEU A 75 -8.51 -10.07 13.51
C LEU A 75 -9.25 -11.41 13.59
N PHE A 76 -9.09 -12.30 12.61
CA PHE A 76 -9.67 -13.65 12.68
C PHE A 76 -9.00 -14.53 13.74
N GLN A 77 -7.69 -14.40 13.93
CA GLN A 77 -6.96 -15.12 14.98
C GLN A 77 -7.38 -14.63 16.37
N SER A 78 -7.47 -13.31 16.58
CA SER A 78 -7.89 -12.71 17.86
C SER A 78 -9.33 -13.04 18.29
N LYS A 79 -10.18 -13.55 17.40
CA LYS A 79 -11.55 -13.98 17.71
C LYS A 79 -11.70 -15.47 18.01
N LYS A 80 -10.62 -16.25 17.85
CA LYS A 80 -10.60 -17.70 18.14
C LYS A 80 -10.04 -18.01 19.53
N ASP A 81 -9.38 -17.05 20.17
CA ASP A 81 -8.90 -17.09 21.54
C ASP A 81 -9.91 -16.41 22.49
#